data_AF-A0A4P7ZSF4-F1
#
_entry.id   AF-A0A4P7ZSF4-F1
#
_cell.length_a   1.000
_cell.length_b   1.000
_cell.length_c   1.000
_cell.angle_alpha   90.00
_cell.angle_beta   90.00
_cell.angle_gamma   90.00
#
_symmetry.space_group_name_H-M   'P 1'
#
loop_
_entity.id
_entity.type
_entity.pdbx_description
1 polymer ?
#
loop_
_entity_poly.entity_id
_entity_poly.type
_entity_poly.pdbx_seq_one_letter_code
_entity_poly.pdbx_strand_id
1 'polypeptide(L)'
;MLIGLLLLVSVVLVGVSEHLVESLQLLVDGAHLNPLFVGLFLLPLFGSFSEGLIAVKAALSKRMDLAMTSTVESSVQLLLFVLPLLVICGMPMGRYLHMAVPGTALFCLAATVLGVHWITENRQLSWYEGSLLLTLYAVMASGSLLLGS
;
A
#
# COMPACT_ATOMS: atom_id res chain seq x y z
N MET A 1 -30.58 1.76 -10.93
CA MET A 1 -29.76 2.99 -11.04
C MET A 1 -28.37 2.80 -10.42
N LEU A 2 -28.27 2.39 -9.15
CA LEU A 2 -26.98 2.24 -8.46
C LEU A 2 -26.02 1.22 -9.11
N ILE A 3 -26.54 0.04 -9.50
CA ILE A 3 -25.74 -1.01 -10.16
C ILE A 3 -25.21 -0.52 -11.52
N GLY A 4 -26.04 0.20 -12.28
CA GLY A 4 -25.62 0.79 -13.56
C GLY A 4 -24.54 1.87 -13.38
N LEU A 5 -24.64 2.68 -12.32
CA LEU A 5 -23.61 3.66 -11.97
C LEU A 5 -22.29 2.98 -11.55
N LEU A 6 -22.36 1.93 -10.72
CA LEU A 6 -21.18 1.17 -10.31
C LEU A 6 -20.47 0.56 -11.52
N LEU A 7 -21.22 -0.09 -12.41
CA LEU A 7 -20.67 -0.67 -13.64
C LEU A 7 -20.01 0.41 -14.51
N LEU A 8 -20.66 1.56 -14.70
CA LEU A 8 -20.11 2.66 -15.49
C LEU A 8 -18.80 3.18 -14.89
N VAL A 9 -18.76 3.39 -13.57
CA VAL A 9 -17.55 3.83 -12.87
C VAL A 9 -16.44 2.78 -12.97
N SER A 10 -16.75 1.50 -12.79
CA SER A 10 -15.77 0.42 -12.94
C SER A 10 -15.18 0.37 -14.34
N VAL A 11 -15.98 0.52 -15.41
CA VAL A 11 -15.49 0.53 -16.79
C VAL A 11 -14.56 1.70 -17.05
N VAL A 12 -14.93 2.90 -16.58
CA VAL A 12 -14.06 4.08 -16.68
C VAL A 12 -12.75 3.85 -15.92
N LEU A 13 -12.82 3.27 -14.72
CA LEU A 13 -11.65 3.01 -13.88
C LEU A 13 -10.68 2.01 -14.54
N VAL A 14 -11.21 0.97 -15.21
CA VAL A 14 -10.40 0.03 -15.99
C VAL A 14 -9.62 0.75 -17.08
N GLY A 15 -10.26 1.65 -17.84
CA GLY A 15 -9.59 2.43 -18.88
C GLY A 15 -8.49 3.35 -18.32
N VAL A 16 -8.72 3.98 -17.17
CA VAL A 16 -7.71 4.82 -16.51
C VAL A 16 -6.57 3.98 -15.93
N SER A 17 -6.86 2.77 -15.44
CA SER A 17 -5.86 1.88 -14.82
C SER A 17 -4.78 1.46 -15.81
N GLU A 18 -5.15 1.21 -17.07
CA GLU A 18 -4.17 0.87 -18.11
C GLU A 18 -3.18 2.01 -18.35
N HIS A 19 -3.68 3.25 -18.49
CA HIS A 19 -2.85 4.43 -18.68
C HIS A 19 -1.96 4.74 -17.45
N LEU A 20 -2.47 4.46 -16.24
CA LEU A 20 -1.70 4.61 -15.00
C LEU A 20 -0.52 3.64 -14.97
N VAL A 21 -0.75 2.36 -15.33
CA VAL A 21 0.30 1.34 -15.35
C VAL A 21 1.37 1.69 -16.40
N GLU A 22 0.96 2.13 -17.59
CA GLU A 22 1.89 2.56 -18.65
C GLU A 22 2.72 3.77 -18.22
N SER A 23 2.08 4.79 -17.63
CA SER A 23 2.77 5.99 -17.12
C SER A 23 3.76 5.65 -16.01
N LEU A 24 3.41 4.69 -15.14
CA LEU A 24 4.32 4.22 -14.10
C LEU A 24 5.50 3.45 -14.67
N GLN A 25 5.31 2.62 -15.71
CA GLN A 25 6.43 1.94 -16.38
C GLN A 25 7.41 2.95 -16.97
N LEU A 26 6.91 3.97 -17.68
CA LEU A 26 7.74 5.06 -18.24
C LEU A 26 8.51 5.82 -17.14
N LEU A 27 7.88 6.07 -16.00
CA LEU A 27 8.53 6.72 -14.87
C LEU A 27 9.65 5.85 -14.28
N VAL A 28 9.41 4.54 -14.12
CA VAL A 28 10.38 3.59 -13.56
C VAL A 28 11.58 3.43 -14.50
N ASP A 29 11.33 3.28 -15.80
CA ASP A 29 12.38 3.14 -16.82
C ASP A 29 13.20 4.42 -16.96
N GLY A 30 12.57 5.61 -16.87
CA GLY A 30 13.26 6.89 -16.97
C GLY A 30 14.00 7.32 -15.70
N ALA A 31 13.54 6.93 -14.52
CA ALA A 31 14.10 7.37 -13.25
C ALA A 31 15.13 6.41 -12.64
N HIS A 32 15.44 5.28 -13.31
CA HIS A 32 16.35 4.25 -12.80
C HIS A 32 16.00 3.82 -11.35
N LEU A 33 14.70 3.76 -11.04
CA LEU A 33 14.25 3.46 -9.68
C LEU A 33 14.31 1.96 -9.43
N ASN A 34 14.80 1.59 -8.25
CA ASN A 34 14.85 0.20 -7.81
C ASN A 34 13.44 -0.43 -7.80
N PRO A 35 13.23 -1.59 -8.46
CA PRO A 35 11.96 -2.31 -8.45
C PRO A 35 11.40 -2.57 -7.04
N LEU A 36 12.27 -2.76 -6.04
CA LEU A 36 11.83 -2.92 -4.64
C LEU A 36 11.21 -1.63 -4.08
N PHE A 37 11.80 -0.47 -4.35
CA PHE A 37 11.25 0.82 -3.91
C PHE A 37 9.90 1.10 -4.58
N VAL A 38 9.83 0.85 -5.89
CA VAL A 38 8.62 1.04 -6.68
C VAL A 38 7.49 0.14 -6.16
N GLY A 39 7.78 -1.14 -5.97
CA GLY A 39 6.80 -2.13 -5.53
C GLY A 39 6.33 -1.96 -4.08
N LEU A 40 7.24 -1.62 -3.16
CA LEU A 40 6.95 -1.59 -1.73
C LEU A 40 6.46 -0.22 -1.24
N PHE A 41 6.88 0.88 -1.87
CA PHE A 41 6.56 2.24 -1.43
C PHE A 41 5.75 3.00 -2.47
N LEU A 42 6.25 3.13 -3.71
CA LEU A 42 5.64 4.02 -4.70
C LEU A 42 4.23 3.57 -5.10
N LEU A 43 4.07 2.30 -5.48
CA LEU A 43 2.78 1.74 -5.90
C LEU A 43 1.73 1.79 -4.77
N PRO A 44 2.01 1.29 -3.55
CA PRO A 44 1.05 1.36 -2.44
C PRO A 44 0.72 2.78 -2.00
N LEU A 45 1.65 3.73 -2.12
CA LEU A 45 1.42 5.14 -1.77
C LEU A 45 0.24 5.71 -2.57
N PHE A 46 0.25 5.55 -3.89
CA PHE A 46 -0.83 6.05 -4.74
C PHE A 46 -2.09 5.19 -4.66
N GLY A 47 -1.95 3.87 -4.57
CA GLY A 47 -3.09 2.94 -4.46
C GLY A 47 -3.90 3.14 -3.18
N SER A 48 -3.22 3.44 -2.06
CA SER A 48 -3.83 3.58 -0.73
C SER A 48 -4.06 5.03 -0.33
N PHE A 49 -3.73 6.00 -1.19
CA PHE A 49 -3.80 7.42 -0.86
C PHE A 49 -5.21 7.86 -0.46
N SER A 50 -6.23 7.38 -1.18
CA SER A 50 -7.63 7.73 -0.91
C SER A 50 -8.08 7.28 0.48
N GLU A 51 -7.73 6.04 0.86
CA GLU A 51 -8.02 5.51 2.19
C GLU A 51 -7.22 6.24 3.28
N GLY A 52 -5.96 6.57 3.00
CA GLY A 52 -5.14 7.40 3.88
C GLY A 52 -5.78 8.76 4.17
N LEU A 53 -6.35 9.43 3.15
CA LEU A 53 -7.07 10.69 3.35
C LEU A 53 -8.32 10.52 4.22
N ILE A 54 -9.05 9.41 4.06
CA ILE A 54 -10.23 9.11 4.88
C ILE A 54 -9.81 8.87 6.33
N ALA A 55 -8.74 8.10 6.55
CA ALA A 55 -8.19 7.85 7.88
C ALA A 55 -7.72 9.15 8.57
N VAL A 56 -7.05 10.04 7.84
CA VAL A 56 -6.66 11.37 8.36
C VAL A 56 -7.88 12.20 8.73
N LYS A 57 -8.92 12.22 7.88
CA LYS A 57 -10.19 12.91 8.21
C LYS A 57 -10.87 12.33 9.45
N ALA A 58 -10.86 11.01 9.61
CA ALA A 58 -11.38 10.35 10.80
C ALA A 58 -10.58 10.71 12.06
N ALA A 59 -9.24 10.73 11.97
CA ALA A 59 -8.36 11.17 13.05
C ALA A 59 -8.60 12.64 13.44
N LEU A 60 -8.74 13.55 12.47
CA LEU A 60 -9.09 14.96 12.70
C LEU A 60 -10.46 15.12 13.38
N SER A 61 -11.38 14.19 13.11
CA SER A 61 -12.70 14.13 13.74
C SER A 61 -12.68 13.49 15.15
N LYS A 62 -11.49 13.37 15.78
CA LYS A 62 -11.26 12.73 17.08
C LYS A 62 -11.71 11.26 17.15
N ARG A 63 -11.73 10.58 16.01
CA ARG A 63 -12.10 9.16 15.90
C ARG A 63 -10.87 8.31 15.57
N MET A 64 -9.88 8.33 16.46
CA MET A 64 -8.61 7.62 16.25
C MET A 64 -8.79 6.11 16.17
N ASP A 65 -9.66 5.52 17.01
CA ASP A 65 -9.94 4.07 16.96
C ASP A 65 -10.47 3.64 15.58
N LEU A 66 -11.35 4.45 14.98
CA LEU A 66 -11.89 4.18 13.63
C LEU A 66 -10.82 4.34 12.54
N ALA A 67 -9.94 5.33 12.66
CA ALA A 67 -8.83 5.50 11.73
C ALA A 67 -7.87 4.30 11.77
N MET A 68 -7.51 3.85 12.98
CA MET A 68 -6.57 2.74 13.17
C MET A 68 -7.17 1.39 12.74
N THR A 69 -8.38 1.08 13.20
CA THR A 69 -9.07 -0.17 12.84
C THR A 69 -9.29 -0.26 11.33
N SER A 70 -9.81 0.80 10.70
CA SER A 70 -10.01 0.84 9.24
C SER A 70 -8.71 0.67 8.45
N THR A 71 -7.60 1.24 8.92
CA THR A 71 -6.30 1.15 8.22
C THR A 71 -5.72 -0.27 8.30
N VAL A 72 -5.81 -0.89 9.47
CA VAL A 72 -5.34 -2.28 9.68
C VAL A 72 -6.21 -3.26 8.88
N GLU A 73 -7.53 -3.09 8.91
CA GLU A 73 -8.47 -3.95 8.18
C GLU A 73 -8.23 -3.91 6.66
N SER A 74 -8.03 -2.72 6.08
CA SER A 74 -7.70 -2.60 4.66
C SER A 74 -6.41 -3.33 4.29
N SER A 75 -5.36 -3.18 5.12
CA SER A 75 -4.07 -3.85 4.89
C SER A 75 -4.20 -5.38 4.96
N VAL A 76 -4.96 -5.88 5.94
CA VAL A 76 -5.23 -7.31 6.10
C VAL A 76 -6.07 -7.85 4.94
N GLN A 77 -7.05 -7.08 4.45
CA GLN A 77 -7.86 -7.46 3.29
C GLN A 77 -7.03 -7.52 2.01
N LEU A 78 -6.12 -6.57 1.78
CA LEU A 78 -5.17 -6.62 0.68
C LEU A 78 -4.33 -7.91 0.73
N LEU A 79 -3.82 -8.27 1.91
CA LEU A 79 -2.96 -9.44 2.08
C LEU A 79 -3.71 -10.78 1.99
N LEU A 80 -4.84 -10.91 2.68
CA LEU A 80 -5.56 -12.18 2.84
C LEU A 80 -6.59 -12.45 1.76
N PHE A 81 -7.03 -11.42 1.03
CA PHE A 81 -8.05 -11.57 0.00
C PHE A 81 -7.52 -11.19 -1.38
N VAL A 82 -6.99 -9.96 -1.52
CA VAL A 82 -6.61 -9.45 -2.85
C VAL A 82 -5.41 -10.21 -3.42
N LEU A 83 -4.33 -10.40 -2.67
CA LEU A 83 -3.16 -11.13 -3.16
C LEU A 83 -3.46 -12.59 -3.58
N PRO A 84 -4.16 -13.43 -2.77
CA PRO A 84 -4.57 -14.76 -3.21
C PRO A 84 -5.46 -14.74 -4.46
N LEU A 85 -6.39 -13.79 -4.54
CA LEU A 85 -7.26 -13.64 -5.70
C LEU A 85 -6.46 -13.31 -6.96
N LEU A 86 -5.45 -12.43 -6.87
CA LEU A 86 -4.53 -12.13 -7.99
C LEU A 86 -3.77 -13.38 -8.46
N VAL A 87 -3.29 -14.21 -7.52
CA VAL A 87 -2.58 -15.46 -7.87
C VAL A 87 -3.51 -16.41 -8.62
N ILE A 88 -4.74 -16.59 -8.14
CA ILE A 88 -5.75 -17.46 -8.79
C ILE A 88 -6.13 -16.91 -10.17
N CYS A 89 -6.37 -15.61 -10.30
CA CYS A 89 -6.71 -14.96 -11.57
C CYS A 89 -5.54 -14.93 -12.58
N GLY A 90 -4.30 -14.95 -12.11
CA GLY A 90 -3.11 -15.00 -12.97
C GLY A 90 -2.96 -16.33 -13.72
N MET A 91 -3.38 -17.45 -13.11
CA MET A 91 -3.29 -18.79 -13.70
C MET A 91 -3.98 -18.90 -15.08
N PRO A 92 -5.27 -18.54 -15.24
CA PRO A 92 -5.93 -18.62 -16.55
C PRO A 92 -5.39 -17.60 -17.57
N MET A 93 -4.71 -16.54 -17.11
CA MET A 93 -4.06 -15.54 -17.97
C MET A 93 -2.65 -15.96 -18.42
N GLY A 94 -2.17 -17.15 -18.03
CA GLY A 94 -0.82 -17.63 -18.34
C GLY A 94 0.30 -16.90 -17.58
N ARG A 95 -0.04 -16.13 -16.54
CA ARG A 95 0.91 -15.36 -15.72
C ARG A 95 0.94 -15.95 -14.31
N TYR A 96 1.97 -16.73 -14.02
CA TYR A 96 2.17 -17.28 -12.68
C TYR A 96 2.73 -16.21 -11.75
N LEU A 97 1.87 -15.65 -10.89
CA LEU A 97 2.31 -14.83 -9.76
C LEU A 97 2.72 -15.75 -8.61
N HIS A 98 4.00 -15.73 -8.25
CA HIS A 98 4.48 -16.38 -7.05
C HIS A 98 4.34 -15.43 -5.85
N MET A 99 3.87 -15.94 -4.71
CA MET A 99 3.96 -15.24 -3.42
C MET A 99 5.39 -15.31 -2.85
N ALA A 100 6.38 -15.04 -3.69
CA ALA A 100 7.78 -14.99 -3.29
C ALA A 100 8.15 -13.53 -3.06
N VAL A 101 8.29 -13.15 -1.80
CA VAL A 101 8.74 -11.81 -1.40
C VAL A 101 10.27 -11.84 -1.25
N PRO A 102 11.02 -10.92 -1.88
CA PRO A 102 12.46 -10.82 -1.69
C PRO A 102 12.83 -10.66 -0.21
N GLY A 103 13.96 -11.23 0.22
CA GLY A 103 14.37 -11.20 1.64
C GLY A 103 14.45 -9.79 2.25
N THR A 104 14.88 -8.82 1.45
CA THR A 104 14.90 -7.39 1.84
C THR A 104 13.51 -6.82 2.06
N ALA A 105 12.57 -7.09 1.15
CA ALA A 105 11.17 -6.68 1.30
C ALA A 105 10.49 -7.38 2.49
N LEU A 106 10.79 -8.66 2.71
CA LEU A 106 10.30 -9.40 3.88
C LEU A 106 10.80 -8.77 5.19
N PHE A 107 12.09 -8.40 5.25
CA PHE A 107 12.66 -7.71 6.40
C PHE A 107 11.98 -6.35 6.64
N CYS A 108 11.81 -5.53 5.60
CA CYS A 108 11.13 -4.24 5.71
C CYS A 108 9.68 -4.38 6.19
N LEU A 109 8.94 -5.36 5.65
CA LEU A 109 7.57 -5.65 6.07
C LEU A 109 7.52 -6.10 7.54
N ALA A 110 8.39 -7.03 7.93
CA ALA A 110 8.45 -7.51 9.32
C ALA A 110 8.80 -6.39 10.29
N ALA A 111 9.81 -5.57 9.97
CA ALA A 111 10.19 -4.42 10.77
C ALA A 111 9.06 -3.38 10.88
N THR A 112 8.32 -3.16 9.79
CA THR A 112 7.17 -2.24 9.77
C THR A 112 6.04 -2.76 10.66
N VAL A 113 5.67 -4.05 10.54
CA VAL A 113 4.61 -4.65 11.37
C VAL A 113 4.97 -4.59 12.86
N LEU A 114 6.21 -4.96 13.21
CA LEU A 114 6.68 -4.90 14.59
C LEU A 114 6.73 -3.45 15.10
N GLY A 115 7.30 -2.53 14.33
CA GLY A 115 7.41 -1.12 14.72
C GLY A 115 6.05 -0.45 14.91
N VAL A 116 5.13 -0.66 13.97
CA VAL A 116 3.75 -0.14 14.07
C VAL A 116 3.02 -0.75 15.26
N HIS A 117 3.14 -2.06 15.48
CA HIS A 117 2.53 -2.74 16.62
C HIS A 117 3.02 -2.14 17.95
N TRP A 118 4.34 -2.00 18.11
CA TRP A 118 4.95 -1.46 19.32
C TRP A 118 4.53 0.00 19.58
N ILE A 119 4.54 0.85 18.55
CA ILE A 119 4.17 2.26 18.69
C ILE A 119 2.67 2.42 18.99
N THR A 120 1.83 1.51 18.49
CA THR A 120 0.37 1.60 18.59
C THR A 120 -0.20 0.87 19.82
N GLU A 121 0.61 0.12 20.56
CA GLU A 121 0.16 -0.78 21.63
C GLU A 121 -0.71 -0.07 22.69
N ASN A 122 -0.38 1.18 23.01
CA ASN A 122 -1.10 1.97 24.02
C ASN A 122 -2.46 2.54 23.56
N ARG A 123 -2.87 2.30 22.30
CA ARG A 123 -4.12 2.78 21.65
C ARG A 123 -4.38 4.29 21.68
N GLN A 124 -3.52 5.08 22.31
CA GLN A 124 -3.53 6.53 22.29
C GLN A 124 -2.34 7.00 21.47
N LEU A 125 -2.60 7.55 20.28
CA LEU A 125 -1.55 8.11 19.43
C LEU A 125 -1.32 9.58 19.76
N SER A 126 -0.13 9.87 20.26
CA SER A 126 0.37 11.24 20.40
C SER A 126 0.99 11.74 19.11
N TRP A 127 1.12 13.07 18.97
CA TRP A 127 1.84 13.68 17.84
C TRP A 127 3.29 13.15 17.72
N TYR A 128 3.93 12.84 18.85
CA TYR A 128 5.26 12.25 18.89
C TYR A 128 5.31 10.84 18.25
N GLU A 129 4.37 9.97 18.61
CA GLU A 129 4.27 8.62 18.03
C GLU A 129 3.94 8.68 16.53
N GLY A 130 3.09 9.63 16.12
CA GLY A 130 2.86 9.90 14.70
C GLY A 130 4.13 10.33 13.95
N SER A 131 4.96 11.18 14.57
CA SER A 131 6.23 11.60 13.98
C SER A 131 7.25 10.44 13.89
N LEU A 132 7.23 9.52 14.86
CA LEU A 132 8.05 8.31 14.83
C LEU A 132 7.64 7.38 13.68
N LEU A 133 6.33 7.20 13.46
CA LEU A 133 5.81 6.41 12.33
C LEU A 133 6.20 7.01 10.97
N LEU A 134 6.11 8.33 10.82
CA LEU A 134 6.54 9.03 9.61
C LEU A 134 8.06 8.90 9.39
N THR A 135 8.84 8.98 10.47
CA THR A 135 10.30 8.80 10.40
C THR A 135 10.65 7.36 10.01
N LEU A 136 9.99 6.37 10.59
CA LEU A 136 10.16 4.96 10.24
C LEU A 136 9.86 4.72 8.76
N TYR A 137 8.75 5.29 8.25
CA TYR A 137 8.40 5.22 6.84
C TYR A 137 9.48 5.84 5.94
N ALA A 138 9.97 7.03 6.28
CA ALA A 138 10.99 7.73 5.51
C ALA A 138 12.35 6.98 5.49
N VAL A 139 12.76 6.41 6.63
CA VAL A 139 13.99 5.61 6.73
C VAL A 139 13.88 4.33 5.93
N MET A 140 12.74 3.63 5.99
CA MET A 140 12.53 2.41 5.19
C MET A 140 12.47 2.71 3.70
N ALA A 141 11.80 3.79 3.31
CA ALA A 141 11.72 4.24 1.91
C ALA A 141 13.12 4.59 1.36
N SER A 142 13.89 5.41 2.07
CA SER A 142 15.26 5.77 1.68
C SER A 142 16.21 4.57 1.69
N GLY A 143 16.11 3.69 2.69
CA GLY A 143 16.87 2.44 2.75
C GLY A 143 16.60 1.54 1.54
N SER A 144 15.34 1.36 1.16
CA SER A 144 14.99 0.54 -0.01
C SER A 144 15.45 1.15 -1.34
N LEU A 145 15.55 2.48 -1.42
CA LEU A 145 16.10 3.18 -2.58
C LEU A 145 17.61 2.93 -2.73
N LEU A 146 18.34 2.81 -1.61
CA LEU A 146 19.80 2.59 -1.59
C LEU A 146 20.21 1.12 -1.67
N LEU A 147 19.40 0.19 -1.13
CA LEU A 147 19.77 -1.24 -0.97
C LEU A 147 19.55 -2.14 -2.19
N GLY A 148 18.89 -1.66 -3.25
CA GLY A 148 18.74 -2.45 -4.49
C GLY A 148 19.47 -1.88 -5.69
N SER A 149 20.64 -1.31 -5.45
CA SER A 149 21.72 -1.18 -6.44
C SER A 149 22.52 -2.48 -6.55
#